data_AF-A0A2G2L719-F1
#
_entry.id   AF-A0A2G2L719-F1
#
_cell.length_a   1.000
_cell.length_b   1.000
_cell.length_c   1.000
_cell.angle_alpha   90.00
_cell.angle_beta   90.00
_cell.angle_gamma   90.00
#
_symmetry.space_group_name_H-M   'P 1'
#
loop_
_entity.id
_entity.type
_entity.pdbx_description
1 polymer ?
#
loop_
_entity_poly.entity_id
_entity_poly.type
_entity_poly.pdbx_seq_one_letter_code
_entity_poly.pdbx_strand_id
1 'polypeptide(L)'
;MSISIKIRETITRLLVRFGQVKSSPMELFEIDEMINNWLPEKFKIAVSGGDAELEILNVKLSICDETANQQRLNAILFCNFKVKMNGSTIFNTHLNAEIKADPDYSIENKSVGVTNAELVKIDLINDKDSFIKDVSNFANGILPSPLKDLFNLALASSTAILGEEVVSGMTRYLSMYNSGSQQTIIDYHHQDIENKIIDISNDSEMRYVMDETDFEEKLFADYGKSIGIQDGKLLFHF
;
A
#
# COMPACT_ATOMS: atom_id res chain seq x y z
N MET A 1 2.30 15.53 37.59
CA MET A 1 1.35 16.04 36.58
C MET A 1 0.72 17.34 37.12
N SER A 2 0.91 18.46 36.43
CA SER A 2 0.58 19.82 36.92
C SER A 2 -0.92 20.09 37.00
N ILE A 3 -1.37 20.84 38.01
CA ILE A 3 -2.77 21.28 38.18
C ILE A 3 -3.30 22.05 36.96
N SER A 4 -2.42 22.79 36.27
CA SER A 4 -2.77 23.52 35.04
C SER A 4 -3.25 22.61 33.92
N ILE A 5 -2.70 21.40 33.83
CA ILE A 5 -3.05 20.40 32.81
C ILE A 5 -4.46 19.87 33.09
N LYS A 6 -4.77 19.47 34.32
CA LYS A 6 -6.10 18.96 34.71
C LYS A 6 -7.23 19.97 34.53
N ILE A 7 -6.96 21.25 34.78
CA ILE A 7 -7.93 22.34 34.57
C ILE A 7 -8.20 22.48 33.07
N ARG A 8 -7.15 22.51 32.23
CA ARG A 8 -7.30 22.55 30.77
C ARG A 8 -8.12 21.37 30.27
N GLU A 9 -7.79 20.16 30.71
CA GLU A 9 -8.51 18.94 30.31
C GLU A 9 -10.01 18.97 30.65
N THR A 10 -10.34 19.47 31.83
CA THR A 10 -11.73 19.53 32.32
C THR A 10 -12.51 20.60 31.56
N ILE A 11 -11.89 21.74 31.29
CA ILE A 11 -12.48 22.80 30.46
C ILE A 11 -12.69 22.28 29.05
N THR A 12 -11.69 21.65 28.41
CA THR A 12 -11.82 21.13 27.04
C THR A 12 -12.94 20.09 26.95
N ARG A 13 -13.07 19.17 27.92
CA ARG A 13 -14.19 18.23 27.98
C ARG A 13 -15.56 18.92 28.08
N LEU A 14 -15.66 19.96 28.91
CA LEU A 14 -16.89 20.74 29.01
C LEU A 14 -17.18 21.47 27.69
N LEU A 15 -16.18 22.10 27.06
CA LEU A 15 -16.33 22.81 25.80
C LEU A 15 -16.80 21.88 24.66
N VAL A 16 -16.24 20.67 24.57
CA VAL A 16 -16.70 19.65 23.62
C VAL A 16 -18.13 19.23 23.93
N ARG A 17 -18.45 18.91 25.19
CA ARG A 17 -19.80 18.52 25.61
C ARG A 17 -20.86 19.60 25.36
N PHE A 18 -20.47 20.87 25.47
CA PHE A 18 -21.32 22.02 25.17
C PHE A 18 -21.26 22.45 23.69
N GLY A 19 -20.57 21.71 22.82
CA GLY A 19 -20.49 21.96 21.38
C GLY A 19 -19.73 23.23 20.99
N GLN A 20 -18.91 23.79 21.90
CA GLN A 20 -18.10 24.98 21.66
C GLN A 20 -16.82 24.66 20.87
N VAL A 21 -16.29 23.44 21.03
CA VAL A 21 -15.23 22.88 20.17
C VAL A 21 -15.90 21.92 19.20
N LYS A 22 -15.81 22.22 17.91
CA LYS A 22 -16.45 21.44 16.84
C LYS A 22 -15.48 20.58 16.05
N SER A 23 -14.22 20.99 15.98
CA SER A 23 -13.17 20.23 15.32
C SER A 23 -11.79 20.49 15.91
N SER A 24 -10.89 19.52 15.75
CA SER A 24 -9.44 19.68 15.95
C SER A 24 -8.71 19.39 14.64
N PRO A 25 -7.84 20.29 14.14
CA PRO A 25 -7.04 20.04 12.95
C PRO A 25 -5.77 19.23 13.27
N MET A 26 -5.38 18.33 12.37
CA MET A 26 -4.10 17.62 12.38
C MET A 26 -3.41 17.82 11.03
N GLU A 27 -2.09 18.05 11.05
CA GLU A 27 -1.31 18.23 9.84
C GLU A 27 -0.90 16.86 9.28
N LEU A 28 -0.97 16.69 7.95
CA LEU A 28 -0.70 15.38 7.33
C LEU A 28 0.73 14.88 7.55
N PHE A 29 1.71 15.78 7.67
CA PHE A 29 3.09 15.38 7.92
C PHE A 29 3.27 14.71 9.30
N GLU A 30 2.44 15.08 10.28
CA GLU A 30 2.45 14.45 11.61
C GLU A 30 1.96 13.01 11.49
N ILE A 31 0.94 12.79 10.66
CA ILE A 31 0.42 11.45 10.35
C ILE A 31 1.46 10.63 9.56
N ASP A 32 2.15 11.24 8.61
CA ASP A 32 3.25 10.59 7.87
C ASP A 32 4.34 10.09 8.84
N GLU A 33 4.78 10.93 9.77
CA GLU A 33 5.78 10.53 10.77
C GLU A 33 5.27 9.39 11.65
N MET A 34 4.02 9.45 12.10
CA MET A 34 3.40 8.40 12.89
C MET A 34 3.37 7.05 12.15
N ILE A 35 2.89 7.03 10.90
CA ILE A 35 2.80 5.81 10.08
C ILE A 35 4.20 5.25 9.81
N ASN A 36 5.14 6.11 9.44
CA ASN A 36 6.48 5.69 9.05
C ASN A 36 7.31 5.11 10.21
N ASN A 37 6.95 5.38 11.47
CA ASN A 37 7.57 4.73 12.63
C ASN A 37 7.28 3.22 12.72
N TRP A 38 6.23 2.74 12.05
CA TRP A 38 5.82 1.33 12.04
C TRP A 38 6.30 0.57 10.79
N LEU A 39 6.99 1.25 9.87
CA LEU A 39 7.52 0.66 8.64
C LEU A 39 9.00 0.25 8.79
N PRO A 40 9.48 -0.73 8.00
CA PRO A 40 8.83 -1.38 6.87
C PRO A 40 7.91 -2.56 7.25
N GLU A 41 6.86 -2.76 6.46
CA GLU A 41 5.87 -3.85 6.65
C GLU A 41 5.76 -4.74 5.40
N LYS A 42 5.63 -6.07 5.59
CA LYS A 42 5.73 -7.06 4.51
C LYS A 42 4.44 -7.83 4.28
N PHE A 43 4.04 -7.89 3.02
CA PHE A 43 2.82 -8.55 2.57
C PHE A 43 3.12 -9.62 1.53
N LYS A 44 2.60 -10.82 1.76
CA LYS A 44 2.65 -11.89 0.76
C LYS A 44 1.57 -11.67 -0.30
N ILE A 45 1.97 -11.85 -1.56
CA ILE A 45 1.09 -11.83 -2.73
C ILE A 45 1.16 -13.20 -3.38
N ALA A 46 0.00 -13.84 -3.55
CA ALA A 46 -0.09 -15.09 -4.28
C ALA A 46 0.07 -14.79 -5.78
N VAL A 47 1.05 -15.43 -6.42
CA VAL A 47 1.30 -15.27 -7.86
C VAL A 47 1.39 -16.62 -8.55
N SER A 48 1.08 -16.65 -9.85
CA SER A 48 1.12 -17.89 -10.62
C SER A 48 2.54 -18.43 -10.74
N GLY A 49 2.81 -19.60 -10.15
CA GLY A 49 4.08 -20.32 -10.28
C GLY A 49 5.20 -19.89 -9.31
N GLY A 50 4.90 -19.07 -8.30
CA GLY A 50 5.89 -18.64 -7.30
C GLY A 50 5.29 -17.91 -6.10
N ASP A 51 6.14 -17.29 -5.30
CA ASP A 51 5.77 -16.43 -4.19
C ASP A 51 6.16 -14.99 -4.51
N ALA A 52 5.26 -14.02 -4.26
CA ALA A 52 5.59 -12.61 -4.32
C ALA A 52 5.47 -11.95 -2.95
N GLU A 53 6.26 -10.91 -2.74
CA GLU A 53 6.34 -10.13 -1.51
C GLU A 53 6.31 -8.64 -1.89
N LEU A 54 5.39 -7.90 -1.30
CA LEU A 54 5.32 -6.45 -1.34
C LEU A 54 5.72 -5.92 0.04
N GLU A 55 6.78 -5.13 0.10
CA GLU A 55 7.26 -4.50 1.31
C GLU A 55 7.02 -3.00 1.20
N ILE A 56 6.19 -2.44 2.08
CA ILE A 56 5.96 -1.00 2.16
C ILE A 56 7.09 -0.41 2.98
N LEU A 57 7.86 0.50 2.38
CA LEU A 57 9.06 1.10 2.99
C LEU A 57 8.77 2.49 3.56
N ASN A 58 7.91 3.25 2.90
CA ASN A 58 7.55 4.60 3.31
C ASN A 58 6.16 4.97 2.77
N VAL A 59 5.47 5.83 3.50
CA VAL A 59 4.21 6.44 3.10
C VAL A 59 4.32 7.95 3.16
N LYS A 60 3.78 8.61 2.14
CA LYS A 60 3.60 10.05 2.11
C LYS A 60 2.15 10.39 1.81
N LEU A 61 1.53 11.17 2.67
CA LEU A 61 0.15 11.60 2.53
C LEU A 61 0.07 13.00 1.90
N SER A 62 -0.97 13.20 1.10
CA SER A 62 -1.40 14.51 0.62
C SER A 62 -2.91 14.52 0.45
N ILE A 63 -3.50 15.65 0.08
CA ILE A 63 -4.93 15.74 -0.23
C ILE A 63 -5.12 15.86 -1.74
N CYS A 64 -6.11 15.16 -2.27
CA CYS A 64 -6.54 15.33 -3.65
C CYS A 64 -7.50 16.53 -3.74
N ASP A 65 -7.15 17.53 -4.56
CA ASP A 65 -8.03 18.64 -4.91
C ASP A 65 -8.96 18.26 -6.07
N GLU A 66 -9.91 17.36 -5.81
CA GLU A 66 -10.88 16.94 -6.83
C GLU A 66 -12.06 17.92 -6.91
N THR A 67 -12.61 18.36 -5.77
CA THR A 67 -13.52 19.53 -5.60
C THR A 67 -13.67 19.88 -4.11
N ALA A 68 -14.16 21.09 -3.78
CA ALA A 68 -14.30 21.58 -2.40
C ALA A 68 -15.14 20.71 -1.44
N ASN A 69 -15.96 19.78 -1.95
CA ASN A 69 -16.84 18.91 -1.14
C ASN A 69 -16.48 17.41 -1.22
N GLN A 70 -15.42 17.04 -1.93
CA GLN A 70 -14.98 15.64 -2.11
C GLN A 70 -13.47 15.53 -2.03
N GLN A 71 -12.88 16.11 -0.97
CA GLN A 71 -11.45 15.97 -0.70
C GLN A 71 -11.19 14.55 -0.14
N ARG A 72 -10.28 13.82 -0.79
CA ARG A 72 -9.84 12.47 -0.40
C ARG A 72 -8.37 12.51 0.02
N LEU A 73 -7.96 11.55 0.83
CA LEU A 73 -6.54 11.33 1.13
C LEU A 73 -5.89 10.71 -0.10
N ASN A 74 -4.74 11.24 -0.48
CA ASN A 74 -3.80 10.61 -1.37
C ASN A 74 -2.67 10.01 -0.54
N ALA A 75 -2.31 8.76 -0.79
CA ALA A 75 -1.16 8.12 -0.21
C ALA A 75 -0.23 7.64 -1.32
N ILE A 76 1.03 8.06 -1.28
CA ILE A 76 2.08 7.51 -2.11
C ILE A 76 2.85 6.51 -1.25
N LEU A 77 2.70 5.22 -1.58
CA LEU A 77 3.45 4.15 -0.96
C LEU A 77 4.73 3.90 -1.76
N PHE A 78 5.88 4.09 -1.13
CA PHE A 78 7.16 3.63 -1.68
C PHE A 78 7.37 2.18 -1.24
N CYS A 79 7.38 1.27 -2.21
CA CYS A 79 7.39 -0.17 -1.97
C CYS A 79 8.57 -0.85 -2.65
N ASN A 80 8.99 -1.98 -2.09
CA ASN A 80 9.81 -2.97 -2.77
C ASN A 80 8.94 -4.18 -3.14
N PHE A 81 8.94 -4.56 -4.41
CA PHE A 81 8.21 -5.71 -4.93
C PHE A 81 9.17 -6.79 -5.39
N LYS A 82 9.05 -7.98 -4.81
CA LYS A 82 9.96 -9.10 -4.98
C LYS A 82 9.21 -10.35 -5.39
N VAL A 83 9.65 -11.01 -6.46
CA VAL A 83 9.10 -12.29 -6.90
C VAL A 83 10.17 -13.37 -6.77
N LYS A 84 9.77 -14.49 -6.17
CA LYS A 84 10.59 -15.68 -5.98
C LYS A 84 9.95 -16.88 -6.67
N MET A 85 10.78 -17.66 -7.36
CA MET A 85 10.40 -18.96 -7.91
C MET A 85 11.34 -20.02 -7.37
N ASN A 86 10.77 -21.08 -6.78
CA ASN A 86 11.52 -22.19 -6.17
C ASN A 86 12.65 -21.70 -5.24
N GLY A 87 12.35 -20.73 -4.38
CA GLY A 87 13.28 -20.16 -3.39
C GLY A 87 14.29 -19.13 -3.93
N SER A 88 14.33 -18.91 -5.25
CA SER A 88 15.24 -17.95 -5.87
C SER A 88 14.52 -16.67 -6.29
N THR A 89 15.05 -15.51 -5.93
CA THR A 89 14.51 -14.21 -6.35
C THR A 89 14.77 -13.99 -7.82
N ILE A 90 13.71 -13.86 -8.61
CA ILE A 90 13.79 -13.64 -10.05
C ILE A 90 13.59 -12.18 -10.41
N PHE A 91 12.82 -11.44 -9.64
CA PHE A 91 12.51 -10.04 -9.87
C PHE A 91 12.50 -9.30 -8.54
N ASN A 92 13.07 -8.10 -8.51
CA ASN A 92 13.09 -7.26 -7.30
C ASN A 92 13.19 -5.79 -7.71
N THR A 93 12.14 -5.00 -7.53
CA THR A 93 12.13 -3.61 -7.96
C THR A 93 11.47 -2.72 -6.92
N HIS A 94 11.88 -1.46 -6.87
CA HIS A 94 11.10 -0.45 -6.18
C HIS A 94 10.01 0.12 -7.09
N LEU A 95 8.88 0.48 -6.48
CA LEU A 95 7.75 1.12 -7.14
C LEU A 95 7.08 2.13 -6.21
N ASN A 96 6.39 3.09 -6.80
CA ASN A 96 5.45 3.95 -6.11
C ASN A 96 4.02 3.51 -6.46
N ALA A 97 3.22 3.18 -5.45
CA ALA A 97 1.79 2.96 -5.62
C ALA A 97 1.04 4.19 -5.09
N GLU A 98 0.24 4.83 -5.94
CA GLU A 98 -0.61 5.97 -5.55
C GLU A 98 -2.01 5.46 -5.24
N ILE A 99 -2.50 5.76 -4.03
CA ILE A 99 -3.79 5.30 -3.51
C ILE A 99 -4.61 6.50 -3.10
N LYS A 100 -5.90 6.49 -3.46
CA LYS A 100 -6.88 7.43 -2.92
C LYS A 100 -7.79 6.72 -1.95
N ALA A 101 -8.08 7.34 -0.81
CA ALA A 101 -8.99 6.78 0.17
C ALA A 101 -9.71 7.88 0.97
N ASP A 102 -10.84 7.51 1.56
CA ASP A 102 -11.64 8.40 2.39
C ASP A 102 -11.24 8.19 3.85
N PRO A 103 -10.93 9.26 4.60
CA PRO A 103 -10.64 9.13 6.03
C PRO A 103 -11.90 8.63 6.76
N ASP A 104 -11.74 7.66 7.63
CA ASP A 104 -12.84 7.05 8.37
C ASP A 104 -12.55 6.93 9.87
N TYR A 105 -13.59 7.17 10.68
CA TYR A 105 -13.54 6.99 12.13
C TYR A 105 -14.61 6.00 12.58
N SER A 106 -14.17 4.90 13.19
CA SER A 106 -15.05 3.90 13.77
C SER A 106 -15.32 4.26 15.22
N ILE A 107 -16.55 4.70 15.51
CA ILE A 107 -17.00 5.00 16.88
C ILE A 107 -16.97 3.74 17.75
N GLU A 108 -17.37 2.60 17.20
CA GLU A 108 -17.42 1.31 17.91
C GLU A 108 -16.03 0.87 18.38
N ASN A 109 -15.04 0.95 17.48
CA ASN A 109 -13.68 0.49 17.75
C ASN A 109 -12.75 1.61 18.24
N LYS A 110 -13.24 2.86 18.35
CA LYS A 110 -12.46 4.05 18.69
C LYS A 110 -11.17 4.13 17.86
N SER A 111 -11.28 3.89 16.55
CA SER A 111 -10.13 3.77 15.66
C SER A 111 -10.27 4.59 14.39
N VAL A 112 -9.16 5.17 13.95
CA VAL A 112 -9.02 5.91 12.70
C VAL A 112 -8.42 5.01 11.64
N GLY A 113 -8.97 5.08 10.45
CA GLY A 113 -8.45 4.38 9.30
C GLY A 113 -8.88 5.07 8.01
N VAL A 114 -8.92 4.28 6.96
CA VAL A 114 -9.40 4.73 5.65
C VAL A 114 -10.44 3.76 5.12
N THR A 115 -11.28 4.24 4.20
CA THR A 115 -12.27 3.44 3.48
C THR A 115 -12.28 3.82 2.00
N ASN A 116 -12.95 3.03 1.17
CA ASN A 116 -13.07 3.25 -0.27
C ASN A 116 -11.71 3.42 -0.98
N ALA A 117 -10.69 2.67 -0.55
CA ALA A 117 -9.37 2.78 -1.14
C ALA A 117 -9.37 2.36 -2.61
N GLU A 118 -8.65 3.12 -3.43
CA GLU A 118 -8.55 2.93 -4.88
C GLU A 118 -7.09 3.10 -5.29
N LEU A 119 -6.55 2.13 -6.02
CA LEU A 119 -5.23 2.26 -6.63
C LEU A 119 -5.35 3.13 -7.89
N VAL A 120 -4.68 4.28 -7.89
CA VAL A 120 -4.70 5.23 -9.01
C VAL A 120 -3.68 4.82 -10.08
N LYS A 121 -2.47 4.48 -9.64
CA LYS A 121 -1.38 4.07 -10.54
C LYS A 121 -0.23 3.40 -9.78
N ILE A 122 0.60 2.68 -10.54
CA ILE A 122 1.88 2.14 -10.10
C ILE A 122 2.97 2.68 -11.03
N ASP A 123 3.93 3.42 -10.46
CA ASP A 123 5.11 3.91 -11.17
C ASP A 123 6.35 3.10 -10.77
N LEU A 124 7.06 2.54 -11.76
CA LEU A 124 8.35 1.89 -11.53
C LEU A 124 9.44 2.91 -11.19
N ILE A 125 10.21 2.62 -10.15
CA ILE A 125 11.44 3.35 -9.86
C ILE A 125 12.57 2.60 -10.54
N ASN A 126 13.28 3.30 -11.42
CA ASN A 126 14.29 2.70 -12.29
C ASN A 126 15.53 2.26 -11.49
N ASP A 127 15.48 1.03 -10.98
CA ASP A 127 16.63 0.36 -10.38
C ASP A 127 17.33 -0.53 -11.40
N LYS A 128 18.64 -0.30 -11.54
CA LYS A 128 19.51 -1.05 -12.45
C LYS A 128 19.73 -2.51 -12.02
N ASP A 129 19.30 -2.87 -10.82
CA ASP A 129 19.53 -4.18 -10.19
C ASP A 129 18.28 -5.07 -10.16
N SER A 130 17.21 -4.72 -10.89
CA SER A 130 15.93 -5.43 -10.78
C SER A 130 15.89 -6.84 -11.37
N PHE A 131 16.96 -7.23 -12.06
CA PHE A 131 17.01 -8.42 -12.89
C PHE A 131 18.18 -9.35 -12.50
N ILE A 132 17.92 -10.65 -12.30
CA ILE A 132 18.87 -11.72 -12.61
C ILE A 132 19.43 -11.51 -14.02
N LYS A 133 20.76 -11.35 -14.11
CA LYS A 133 21.51 -11.10 -15.35
C LYS A 133 21.52 -12.27 -16.35
N ASP A 134 21.04 -13.46 -15.97
CA ASP A 134 21.14 -14.68 -16.78
C ASP A 134 19.94 -15.62 -16.65
N VAL A 135 18.86 -15.22 -17.33
CA VAL A 135 17.54 -15.89 -17.36
C VAL A 135 17.62 -17.29 -17.96
N SER A 136 18.45 -17.46 -18.98
CA SER A 136 18.64 -18.73 -19.68
C SER A 136 19.26 -19.76 -18.75
N ASN A 137 20.29 -19.37 -17.99
CA ASN A 137 20.90 -20.25 -17.00
C ASN A 137 19.96 -20.57 -15.84
N PHE A 138 19.17 -19.59 -15.39
CA PHE A 138 18.14 -19.79 -14.37
C PHE A 138 17.03 -20.75 -14.84
N ALA A 139 16.45 -20.50 -16.01
CA ALA A 139 15.39 -21.30 -16.60
C ALA A 139 15.85 -22.75 -16.83
N ASN A 140 17.08 -22.94 -17.33
CA ASN A 140 17.67 -24.26 -17.53
C ASN A 140 17.92 -25.02 -16.22
N GLY A 141 18.09 -24.32 -15.09
CA GLY A 141 18.25 -24.94 -13.77
C GLY A 141 16.95 -25.43 -13.15
N ILE A 142 15.80 -24.87 -13.54
CA ILE A 142 14.55 -25.02 -12.78
C ILE A 142 13.40 -25.61 -13.61
N LEU A 143 13.41 -25.43 -14.93
CA LEU A 143 12.38 -26.02 -15.79
C LEU A 143 12.65 -27.52 -16.05
N PRO A 144 11.62 -28.38 -16.07
CA PRO A 144 11.67 -29.73 -16.64
C PRO A 144 12.05 -29.72 -18.13
N SER A 145 12.70 -30.77 -18.64
CA SER A 145 13.23 -30.81 -20.02
C SER A 145 12.22 -30.41 -21.11
N PRO A 146 10.94 -30.88 -21.11
CA PRO A 146 9.96 -30.46 -22.12
C PRO A 146 9.66 -28.96 -22.11
N LEU A 147 9.76 -28.32 -20.93
CA LEU A 147 9.54 -26.87 -20.77
C LEU A 147 10.79 -26.06 -21.14
N LYS A 148 11.99 -26.64 -21.04
CA LYS A 148 13.23 -26.00 -21.51
C LYS A 148 13.20 -25.77 -23.01
N ASP A 149 12.76 -26.78 -23.77
CA ASP A 149 12.71 -26.70 -25.24
C ASP A 149 11.70 -25.64 -25.71
N LEU A 150 10.53 -25.57 -25.06
CA LEU A 150 9.54 -24.52 -25.31
C LEU A 150 10.04 -23.13 -24.95
N PHE A 151 10.75 -23.00 -23.82
CA PHE A 151 11.35 -21.74 -23.41
C PHE A 151 12.43 -21.27 -24.41
N ASN A 152 13.33 -22.17 -24.81
CA ASN A 152 14.37 -21.86 -25.81
C ASN A 152 13.76 -21.49 -27.17
N LEU A 153 12.67 -22.13 -27.57
CA LEU A 153 11.91 -21.75 -28.77
C LEU A 153 11.29 -20.35 -28.64
N ALA A 154 10.69 -20.04 -27.48
CA ALA A 154 10.13 -18.72 -27.20
C ALA A 154 11.22 -17.63 -27.28
N LEU A 155 12.39 -17.86 -26.68
CA LEU A 155 13.56 -16.96 -26.78
C LEU A 155 13.99 -16.72 -28.23
N ALA A 156 14.08 -17.79 -29.04
CA ALA A 156 14.51 -17.71 -30.42
C ALA A 156 13.49 -16.98 -31.33
N SER A 157 12.22 -16.96 -30.95
CA SER A 157 11.12 -16.50 -31.81
C SER A 157 10.74 -15.02 -31.67
N SER A 158 11.27 -14.29 -30.68
CA SER A 158 11.05 -12.86 -30.36
C SER A 158 9.61 -12.32 -30.30
N THR A 159 8.60 -13.12 -30.67
CA THR A 159 7.20 -12.71 -30.88
C THR A 159 6.19 -13.86 -30.73
N ALA A 160 6.59 -15.08 -30.33
CA ALA A 160 5.63 -16.18 -30.22
C ALA A 160 4.65 -15.93 -29.06
N ILE A 161 3.48 -15.39 -29.40
CA ILE A 161 2.25 -15.48 -28.61
C ILE A 161 1.89 -16.96 -28.58
N LEU A 162 2.40 -17.66 -27.57
CA LEU A 162 2.07 -19.05 -27.31
C LEU A 162 0.72 -19.07 -26.59
N GLY A 163 -0.21 -19.88 -27.13
CA GLY A 163 -1.59 -19.97 -26.64
C GLY A 163 -1.69 -20.39 -25.17
N GLU A 164 -2.77 -19.92 -24.54
CA GLU A 164 -3.10 -20.06 -23.11
C GLU A 164 -3.12 -21.52 -22.60
N GLU A 165 -3.41 -22.48 -23.49
CA GLU A 165 -3.58 -23.89 -23.11
C GLU A 165 -2.27 -24.70 -22.95
N VAL A 166 -1.13 -24.22 -23.49
CA VAL A 166 0.09 -25.06 -23.60
C VAL A 166 1.26 -24.55 -22.75
N VAL A 167 1.23 -23.28 -22.34
CA VAL A 167 2.36 -22.66 -21.63
C VAL A 167 2.06 -22.56 -20.14
N SER A 168 2.80 -23.32 -19.33
CA SER A 168 2.76 -23.15 -17.87
C SER A 168 3.03 -21.69 -17.50
N GLY A 169 2.35 -21.17 -16.46
CA GLY A 169 2.52 -19.77 -16.03
C GLY A 169 3.99 -19.36 -15.86
N MET A 170 4.85 -20.29 -15.46
CA MET A 170 6.29 -20.10 -15.32
C MET A 170 7.02 -19.82 -16.65
N THR A 171 6.68 -20.52 -17.74
CA THR A 171 7.32 -20.31 -19.04
C THR A 171 6.92 -18.96 -19.64
N ARG A 172 5.66 -18.53 -19.45
CA ARG A 172 5.18 -17.20 -19.82
C ARG A 172 5.87 -16.12 -18.98
N TYR A 173 6.07 -16.37 -17.69
CA TYR A 173 6.76 -15.45 -16.80
C TYR A 173 8.21 -15.22 -17.22
N LEU A 174 8.95 -16.29 -17.49
CA LEU A 174 10.35 -16.21 -17.93
C LEU A 174 10.49 -15.58 -19.32
N SER A 175 9.53 -15.75 -20.22
CA SER A 175 9.56 -15.09 -21.53
C SER A 175 9.30 -13.59 -21.44
N MET A 176 8.33 -13.14 -20.61
CA MET A 176 8.12 -11.72 -20.30
C MET A 176 9.38 -11.11 -19.69
N TYR A 177 10.04 -11.85 -18.82
CA TYR A 177 11.28 -11.45 -18.21
C TYR A 177 12.41 -11.24 -19.25
N ASN A 178 12.56 -12.17 -20.21
CA ASN A 178 13.57 -12.04 -21.26
C ASN A 178 13.32 -10.86 -22.23
N SER A 179 12.09 -10.39 -22.33
CA SER A 179 11.79 -9.19 -23.14
C SER A 179 12.46 -7.92 -22.60
N GLY A 180 12.97 -7.94 -21.36
CA GLY A 180 13.72 -6.84 -20.75
C GLY A 180 12.87 -5.66 -20.25
N SER A 181 11.54 -5.74 -20.39
CA SER A 181 10.61 -4.70 -19.94
C SER A 181 10.19 -4.93 -18.49
N GLN A 182 10.75 -4.16 -17.55
CA GLN A 182 10.30 -4.16 -16.13
C GLN A 182 8.82 -3.81 -16.04
N GLN A 183 8.36 -2.87 -16.88
CA GLN A 183 6.97 -2.43 -16.93
C GLN A 183 6.03 -3.59 -17.26
N THR A 184 6.40 -4.46 -18.20
CA THR A 184 5.56 -5.61 -18.56
C THR A 184 5.38 -6.61 -17.42
N ILE A 185 6.38 -6.76 -16.54
CA ILE A 185 6.27 -7.60 -15.34
C ILE A 185 5.34 -6.96 -14.30
N ILE A 186 5.43 -5.64 -14.11
CA ILE A 186 4.52 -4.92 -13.22
C ILE A 186 3.09 -4.93 -13.75
N ASP A 187 2.91 -4.67 -15.05
CA ASP A 187 1.59 -4.73 -15.69
C ASP A 187 0.95 -6.12 -15.54
N TYR A 188 1.77 -7.18 -15.61
CA TYR A 188 1.31 -8.55 -15.35
C TYR A 188 0.82 -8.76 -13.92
N HIS A 189 1.45 -8.11 -12.94
CA HIS A 189 1.08 -8.18 -11.52
C HIS A 189 0.21 -7.03 -11.03
N HIS A 190 -0.25 -6.14 -11.91
CA HIS A 190 -0.96 -4.93 -11.51
C HIS A 190 -2.19 -5.28 -10.67
N GLN A 191 -3.02 -6.21 -11.15
CA GLN A 191 -4.22 -6.64 -10.43
C GLN A 191 -3.89 -7.33 -9.10
N ASP A 192 -2.79 -8.11 -9.05
CA ASP A 192 -2.37 -8.80 -7.82
C ASP A 192 -1.95 -7.79 -6.75
N ILE A 193 -1.19 -6.76 -7.14
CA ILE A 193 -0.74 -5.67 -6.28
C ILE A 193 -1.93 -4.81 -5.84
N GLU A 194 -2.80 -4.46 -6.79
CA GLU A 194 -4.02 -3.68 -6.53
C GLU A 194 -4.93 -4.36 -5.51
N ASN A 195 -5.27 -5.63 -5.76
CA ASN A 195 -6.10 -6.40 -4.84
C ASN A 195 -5.46 -6.47 -3.46
N LYS A 196 -4.13 -6.68 -3.38
CA LYS A 196 -3.46 -6.76 -2.09
C LYS A 196 -3.48 -5.42 -1.35
N ILE A 197 -3.26 -4.31 -2.05
CA ILE A 197 -3.31 -2.96 -1.47
C ILE A 197 -4.72 -2.66 -0.95
N ILE A 198 -5.75 -2.98 -1.74
CA ILE A 198 -7.15 -2.81 -1.34
C ILE A 198 -7.46 -3.68 -0.12
N ASP A 199 -7.02 -4.93 -0.09
CA ASP A 199 -7.19 -5.82 1.06
C ASP A 199 -6.55 -5.25 2.33
N ILE A 200 -5.31 -4.75 2.23
CA ILE A 200 -4.59 -4.12 3.34
C ILE A 200 -5.36 -2.89 3.85
N SER A 201 -5.86 -2.05 2.96
CA SER A 201 -6.58 -0.83 3.33
C SER A 201 -7.92 -1.10 4.03
N ASN A 202 -8.56 -2.24 3.72
CA ASN A 202 -9.81 -2.66 4.32
C ASN A 202 -9.61 -3.53 5.57
N ASP A 203 -8.36 -3.88 5.89
CA ASP A 203 -8.06 -4.68 7.07
C ASP A 203 -8.31 -3.87 8.34
N SER A 204 -9.14 -4.42 9.23
CA SER A 204 -9.41 -3.79 10.53
C SER A 204 -8.16 -3.66 11.39
N GLU A 205 -7.15 -4.52 11.20
CA GLU A 205 -5.88 -4.45 11.92
C GLU A 205 -5.01 -3.26 11.48
N MET A 206 -5.28 -2.71 10.29
CA MET A 206 -4.57 -1.52 9.77
C MET A 206 -5.16 -0.20 10.26
N ARG A 207 -6.13 -0.25 11.16
CA ARG A 207 -6.71 0.93 11.79
C ARG A 207 -5.92 1.30 13.04
N TYR A 208 -5.64 2.59 13.19
CA TYR A 208 -5.03 3.14 14.39
C TYR A 208 -6.06 3.25 15.51
N VAL A 209 -5.91 2.45 16.56
CA VAL A 209 -6.74 2.54 17.77
C VAL A 209 -6.23 3.69 18.63
N MET A 210 -7.14 4.57 19.05
CA MET A 210 -6.83 5.74 19.87
C MET A 210 -6.18 5.33 21.21
N ASP A 211 -5.07 5.96 21.55
CA ASP A 211 -4.36 5.80 22.82
C ASP A 211 -5.16 6.45 23.96
N GLU A 212 -5.69 5.64 24.88
CA GLU A 212 -6.43 6.13 26.05
C GLU A 212 -5.54 6.84 27.09
N THR A 213 -4.21 6.79 26.92
CA THR A 213 -3.24 7.48 27.78
C THR A 213 -2.91 8.88 27.28
N ASP A 214 -3.05 9.14 25.98
CA ASP A 214 -3.02 10.50 25.43
C ASP A 214 -4.35 11.21 25.68
N PHE A 215 -4.29 12.46 26.13
CA PHE A 215 -5.50 13.19 26.50
C PHE A 215 -6.35 13.56 25.28
N GLU A 216 -5.73 13.94 24.17
CA GLU A 216 -6.41 14.41 22.96
C GLU A 216 -7.05 13.24 22.23
N GLU A 217 -6.33 12.12 22.10
CA GLU A 217 -6.84 10.87 21.54
C GLU A 217 -7.97 10.30 22.39
N LYS A 218 -7.82 10.26 23.72
CA LYS A 218 -8.90 9.85 24.63
C LYS A 218 -10.14 10.75 24.51
N LEU A 219 -9.95 12.06 24.44
CA LEU A 219 -11.04 13.02 24.31
C LEU A 219 -11.82 12.76 23.01
N PHE A 220 -11.13 12.51 21.90
CA PHE A 220 -11.77 12.17 20.65
C PHE A 220 -12.39 10.76 20.67
N ALA A 221 -11.76 9.79 21.32
CA ALA A 221 -12.33 8.46 21.52
C ALA A 221 -13.67 8.49 22.28
N ASP A 222 -13.83 9.43 23.22
CA ASP A 222 -15.03 9.55 24.05
C ASP A 222 -16.15 10.40 23.42
N TYR A 223 -15.80 11.39 22.60
CA TYR A 223 -16.76 12.38 22.08
C TYR A 223 -16.76 12.56 20.55
N GLY A 224 -15.77 12.01 19.85
CA GLY A 224 -15.62 12.11 18.41
C GLY A 224 -16.75 11.44 17.65
N LYS A 225 -17.10 12.01 16.49
CA LYS A 225 -18.19 11.55 15.62
C LYS A 225 -17.71 11.11 14.25
N SER A 226 -16.81 11.88 13.66
CA SER A 226 -16.29 11.63 12.32
C SER A 226 -14.96 12.33 12.10
N ILE A 227 -14.24 11.88 11.09
CA ILE A 227 -13.10 12.62 10.54
C ILE A 227 -13.42 13.04 9.11
N GLY A 228 -12.82 14.13 8.66
CA GLY A 228 -13.01 14.66 7.31
C GLY A 228 -11.85 15.56 6.92
N ILE A 229 -11.82 15.97 5.65
CA ILE A 229 -10.80 16.89 5.15
C ILE A 229 -11.46 18.25 4.90
N GLN A 230 -10.81 19.31 5.37
CA GLN A 230 -11.21 20.69 5.08
C GLN A 230 -9.96 21.58 5.04
N ASP A 231 -9.90 22.49 4.06
CA ASP A 231 -8.82 23.48 3.90
C ASP A 231 -7.40 22.86 3.94
N GLY A 232 -7.25 21.65 3.39
CA GLY A 232 -5.95 20.97 3.34
C GLY A 232 -5.54 20.27 4.64
N LYS A 233 -6.46 20.10 5.61
CA LYS A 233 -6.19 19.48 6.91
C LYS A 233 -7.16 18.36 7.23
N LEU A 234 -6.70 17.39 8.02
CA LEU A 234 -7.57 16.38 8.60
C LEU A 234 -8.26 16.99 9.82
N LEU A 235 -9.59 16.99 9.83
CA LEU A 235 -10.42 17.50 10.90
C LEU A 235 -11.09 16.38 11.68
N PHE A 236 -10.94 16.44 12.99
CA PHE A 236 -11.56 15.54 13.95
C PHE A 236 -12.81 16.20 14.51
N HIS A 237 -14.00 15.75 14.11
CA HIS A 237 -15.27 16.35 14.50
C HIS A 237 -15.85 15.72 15.78
N PHE A 238 -16.25 16.56 16.73
CA PHE A 238 -16.83 16.17 18.02
C PHE A 238 -18.37 16.30 18.09
#